data_AF-A0A6C0DT59-F1
#
_entry.id   AF-A0A6C0DT59-F1
#
_cell.length_a   1.000
_cell.length_b   1.000
_cell.length_c   1.000
_cell.angle_alpha   90.00
_cell.angle_beta   90.00
_cell.angle_gamma   90.00
#
_symmetry.space_group_name_H-M   'P 1'
#
loop_
_entity.id
_entity.type
_entity.pdbx_description
1 polymer ?
#
loop_
_entity_poly.entity_id
_entity_poly.type
_entity_poly.pdbx_seq_one_letter_code
_entity_poly.pdbx_strand_id
1 'polypeptide(L)'
;MGNITSTLESNKKEKTTTFGQVIDYIATYYILTMDFQSLRKLYDKQYCDNLIILTSDILERYFTDLEITYLAQRIKNGVEVNEMDKDKVIFFNKSDLDQFNVANSIKKKRVCIGIAKFYIKIAHIFASIVTTINPVYVYKDSDGNTIKKKLFEKAEIPPNVQRKLYKLGICDNRINSLKRGQDLDTDEVKNIHPKVCNMNIGADGETKNLNDEPGIPELMELYYDKYDYTSGNFIGMTDETQNQFNKDLQRFYQIFTGNDSMPATIKKFSDIKLKDYHKLEACNGKDALLRKNVQLNKNSKEDKLKKKLFEDYAENLKQMIQTTNKNQEELLGIINQLFTYVIDPQTQKKRIIVHPHLSEAALQEVVVKTRKIIVNLYLKCENDFAMGVKLYQAIVEKQIKDTTLNQLDVLEKETEKLVNLEPKKVVVENPTPVIVKEVEPEAIPEEAVQKEAEKKEIPTTQIPASIAPILPPVVTPIPVVTPAPIVPAPIQPQQNLVEPDIIPAPLAKPVI
;
A
#
# COMPACT_ATOMS: atom_id res chain seq x y z
N MET A 1 -76.81 -21.09 -26.41
CA MET A 1 -75.95 -22.25 -26.10
C MET A 1 -74.53 -21.91 -26.55
N GLY A 2 -73.55 -22.09 -25.66
CA GLY A 2 -72.11 -22.02 -25.95
C GLY A 2 -71.48 -20.64 -25.89
N ASN A 3 -71.03 -20.21 -24.70
CA ASN A 3 -70.01 -19.16 -24.58
C ASN A 3 -68.78 -19.78 -23.89
N ILE A 4 -67.65 -19.76 -24.60
CA ILE A 4 -66.37 -20.32 -24.15
C ILE A 4 -65.72 -19.27 -23.26
N THR A 5 -65.60 -19.57 -21.98
CA THR A 5 -64.84 -18.77 -21.01
C THR A 5 -63.40 -19.25 -21.05
N SER A 6 -62.48 -18.45 -21.60
CA SER A 6 -61.05 -18.63 -21.39
C SER A 6 -60.59 -17.79 -20.22
N THR A 7 -60.27 -18.49 -19.13
CA THR A 7 -59.50 -18.01 -17.99
C THR A 7 -58.12 -17.54 -18.44
N LEU A 8 -57.79 -16.28 -18.18
CA LEU A 8 -56.42 -15.79 -18.12
C LEU A 8 -56.24 -15.09 -16.78
N GLU A 9 -55.85 -15.88 -15.78
CA GLU A 9 -55.24 -15.37 -14.56
C GLU A 9 -53.92 -14.67 -14.92
N SER A 10 -53.91 -13.35 -14.81
CA SER A 10 -52.69 -12.56 -14.82
C SER A 10 -52.00 -12.67 -13.46
N ASN A 11 -51.31 -13.78 -13.22
CA ASN A 11 -50.34 -13.91 -12.12
C ASN A 11 -49.07 -13.10 -12.45
N LYS A 12 -49.17 -11.76 -12.44
CA LYS A 12 -47.99 -10.89 -12.26
C LYS A 12 -47.71 -10.83 -10.76
N LYS A 13 -47.00 -11.83 -10.23
CA LYS A 13 -46.25 -11.65 -8.99
C LYS A 13 -45.18 -10.58 -9.27
N GLU A 14 -45.45 -9.35 -8.87
CA GLU A 14 -44.39 -8.36 -8.69
C GLU A 14 -43.32 -9.01 -7.81
N LYS A 15 -42.13 -9.26 -8.38
CA LYS A 15 -40.95 -9.60 -7.59
C LYS A 15 -40.60 -8.33 -6.81
N THR A 16 -41.22 -8.17 -5.65
CA THR A 16 -40.84 -7.13 -4.70
C THR A 16 -39.40 -7.37 -4.29
N THR A 17 -38.56 -6.34 -4.43
CA THR A 17 -37.19 -6.33 -3.91
C THR A 17 -37.27 -6.66 -2.43
N THR A 18 -36.62 -7.73 -1.98
CA THR A 18 -36.73 -8.12 -0.56
C THR A 18 -36.02 -7.06 0.28
N PHE A 19 -36.59 -6.74 1.45
CA PHE A 19 -36.05 -5.75 2.37
C PHE A 19 -34.51 -5.85 2.57
N GLY A 20 -33.98 -7.06 2.76
CA GLY A 20 -32.55 -7.30 2.90
C GLY A 20 -31.72 -6.83 1.70
N GLN A 21 -32.26 -6.90 0.48
CA GLN A 21 -31.59 -6.40 -0.73
C GLN A 21 -31.45 -4.88 -0.72
N VAL A 22 -32.36 -4.15 -0.07
CA VAL A 22 -32.27 -2.69 0.05
C VAL A 22 -31.10 -2.31 0.95
N ILE A 23 -30.94 -2.97 2.10
CA ILE A 23 -29.80 -2.74 3.00
C ILE A 23 -28.49 -3.15 2.34
N ASP A 24 -28.46 -4.30 1.68
CA ASP A 24 -27.28 -4.76 0.95
C ASP A 24 -26.88 -3.78 -0.16
N TYR A 25 -27.86 -3.17 -0.84
CA TYR A 25 -27.62 -2.13 -1.83
C TYR A 25 -27.07 -0.85 -1.21
N ILE A 26 -27.69 -0.34 -0.14
CA ILE A 26 -27.23 0.87 0.57
C ILE A 26 -25.79 0.67 1.07
N ALA A 27 -25.54 -0.44 1.76
CA ALA A 27 -24.21 -0.76 2.27
C ALA A 27 -23.19 -0.85 1.13
N THR A 28 -23.52 -1.53 0.04
CA THR A 28 -22.64 -1.64 -1.13
C THR A 28 -22.38 -0.27 -1.77
N TYR A 29 -23.41 0.55 -1.92
CA TYR A 29 -23.25 1.89 -2.48
C TYR A 29 -22.27 2.71 -1.65
N TYR A 30 -22.44 2.76 -0.32
CA TYR A 30 -21.51 3.45 0.57
C TYR A 30 -20.10 2.86 0.48
N ILE A 31 -19.94 1.54 0.55
CA ILE A 31 -18.61 0.89 0.51
C ILE A 31 -17.87 1.19 -0.81
N LEU A 32 -18.58 1.15 -1.94
CA LEU A 32 -17.96 1.32 -3.27
C LEU A 32 -17.73 2.79 -3.66
N THR A 33 -18.45 3.74 -3.05
CA THR A 33 -18.35 5.18 -3.38
C THR A 33 -17.60 5.99 -2.34
N MET A 34 -17.27 5.41 -1.19
CA MET A 34 -16.53 6.06 -0.12
C MET A 34 -15.14 6.52 -0.59
N ASP A 35 -14.72 7.71 -0.17
CA ASP A 35 -13.40 8.24 -0.52
C ASP A 35 -12.26 7.48 0.18
N PHE A 36 -11.06 7.58 -0.38
CA PHE A 36 -9.88 6.88 0.13
C PHE A 36 -9.54 7.25 1.59
N GLN A 37 -9.73 8.51 1.98
CA GLN A 37 -9.42 8.94 3.35
C GLN A 37 -10.43 8.36 4.33
N SER A 38 -11.70 8.29 3.96
CA SER A 38 -12.73 7.64 4.78
C SER A 38 -12.52 6.13 4.90
N LEU A 39 -12.11 5.44 3.82
CA LEU A 39 -11.69 4.04 3.87
C LEU A 39 -10.49 3.81 4.77
N ARG A 40 -9.50 4.73 4.74
CA ARG A 40 -8.40 4.73 5.70
C ARG A 40 -8.89 4.97 7.12
N LYS A 41 -9.83 5.89 7.34
CA LYS A 41 -10.39 6.10 8.67
C LYS A 41 -11.09 4.86 9.23
N LEU A 42 -11.49 3.89 8.40
CA LEU A 42 -11.99 2.62 8.92
C LEU A 42 -10.97 1.89 9.79
N TYR A 43 -9.65 2.03 9.58
CA TYR A 43 -8.67 1.43 10.51
C TYR A 43 -8.49 2.25 11.80
N ASP A 44 -9.02 3.47 11.86
CA ASP A 44 -9.07 4.18 13.12
C ASP A 44 -10.15 3.55 13.99
N LYS A 45 -9.70 2.93 15.08
CA LYS A 45 -10.55 2.18 16.00
C LYS A 45 -11.74 3.01 16.46
N GLN A 46 -11.52 4.27 16.85
CA GLN A 46 -12.58 5.13 17.37
C GLN A 46 -13.59 5.49 16.29
N TYR A 47 -13.14 5.78 15.08
CA TYR A 47 -14.00 6.04 13.93
C TYR A 47 -14.86 4.81 13.58
N CYS A 48 -14.25 3.62 13.53
CA CYS A 48 -14.95 2.38 13.24
C CYS A 48 -16.03 2.06 14.30
N ASP A 49 -15.64 2.13 15.56
CA ASP A 49 -16.53 1.91 16.72
C ASP A 49 -17.74 2.87 16.65
N ASN A 50 -17.51 4.16 16.40
CA ASN A 50 -18.58 5.15 16.22
C ASN A 50 -19.48 4.85 15.02
N LEU A 51 -18.91 4.41 13.90
CA LEU A 51 -19.66 4.09 12.69
C LEU A 51 -20.59 2.90 12.92
N ILE A 52 -20.16 1.90 13.70
CA ILE A 52 -21.01 0.77 14.09
C ILE A 52 -22.18 1.26 14.96
N ILE A 53 -21.91 2.10 15.96
CA ILE A 53 -22.96 2.65 16.83
C ILE A 53 -23.97 3.46 16.02
N LEU A 54 -23.52 4.39 15.17
CA LEU A 54 -24.39 5.19 14.30
C LEU A 54 -25.22 4.31 13.37
N THR A 55 -24.60 3.32 12.74
CA THR A 55 -25.30 2.37 11.86
C THR A 55 -26.35 1.59 12.65
N SER A 56 -26.03 1.16 13.86
CA SER A 56 -26.98 0.45 14.73
C SER A 56 -28.16 1.34 15.17
N ASP A 57 -27.93 2.62 15.45
CA ASP A 57 -29.00 3.60 15.78
C ASP A 57 -29.95 3.82 14.59
N ILE A 58 -29.39 3.92 13.38
CA ILE A 58 -30.17 4.01 12.14
C ILE A 58 -31.00 2.73 11.95
N LEU A 59 -30.38 1.55 12.16
CA LEU A 59 -31.08 0.26 12.08
C LEU A 59 -32.18 0.11 13.13
N GLU A 60 -32.03 0.70 14.31
CA GLU A 60 -33.04 0.63 15.35
C GLU A 60 -34.22 1.57 15.09
N ARG A 61 -33.94 2.77 14.57
CA ARG A 61 -34.93 3.84 14.37
C ARG A 61 -35.82 3.63 13.16
N TYR A 62 -35.27 3.11 12.07
CA TYR A 62 -35.95 3.06 10.78
C TYR A 62 -36.56 1.69 10.44
N PHE A 63 -36.35 0.67 11.27
CA PHE A 63 -36.74 -0.70 10.94
C PHE A 63 -37.56 -1.38 12.03
N THR A 64 -38.49 -2.23 11.58
CA THR A 64 -39.36 -3.02 12.45
C THR A 64 -38.63 -4.21 13.05
N ASP A 65 -39.14 -4.72 14.17
CA ASP A 65 -38.53 -5.86 14.85
C ASP A 65 -38.51 -7.13 13.97
N LEU A 66 -39.53 -7.29 13.11
CA LEU A 66 -39.61 -8.38 12.13
C LEU A 66 -38.49 -8.29 11.08
N GLU A 67 -38.27 -7.10 10.51
CA GLU A 67 -37.22 -6.86 9.52
C GLU A 67 -35.82 -7.06 10.09
N ILE A 68 -35.60 -6.58 11.33
CA ILE A 68 -34.34 -6.78 12.06
C ILE A 68 -34.11 -8.26 12.34
N THR A 69 -35.15 -8.99 12.75
CA THR A 69 -35.06 -10.44 13.02
C THR A 69 -34.72 -11.22 11.75
N TYR A 70 -35.40 -10.93 10.64
CA TYR A 70 -35.14 -11.55 9.34
C TYR A 70 -33.70 -11.29 8.87
N LEU A 71 -33.23 -10.04 9.00
CA LEU A 71 -31.87 -9.66 8.61
C LEU A 71 -30.81 -10.36 9.48
N ALA A 72 -31.05 -10.45 10.80
CA ALA A 72 -30.16 -11.13 11.73
C ALA A 72 -30.09 -12.64 11.46
N GLN A 73 -31.22 -13.29 11.18
CA GLN A 73 -31.28 -14.71 10.80
C GLN A 73 -30.49 -14.96 9.52
N ARG A 74 -30.71 -14.12 8.49
CA ARG A 74 -29.99 -14.23 7.22
C ARG A 74 -28.48 -14.12 7.41
N ILE A 75 -28.03 -13.14 8.20
CA ILE A 75 -26.60 -12.95 8.48
C ILE A 75 -26.04 -14.14 9.27
N LYS A 76 -26.79 -14.71 10.21
CA LYS A 76 -26.30 -15.81 11.05
C LYS A 76 -26.24 -17.15 10.30
N ASN A 77 -27.31 -17.49 9.57
CA ASN A 77 -27.54 -18.83 9.03
C ASN A 77 -27.40 -18.90 7.49
N GLY A 78 -27.24 -17.75 6.80
CA GLY A 78 -27.35 -17.68 5.34
C GLY A 78 -28.80 -17.51 4.89
N VAL A 79 -29.12 -17.78 3.62
CA VAL A 79 -30.50 -17.66 3.13
C VAL A 79 -31.38 -18.74 3.77
N GLU A 80 -32.29 -18.32 4.66
CA GLU A 80 -33.36 -19.19 5.16
C GLU A 80 -34.45 -19.36 4.07
N VAL A 81 -34.93 -20.60 3.98
CA VAL A 81 -35.87 -21.13 2.99
C VAL A 81 -37.19 -20.34 3.02
N ASN A 82 -37.71 -20.01 1.84
CA ASN A 82 -39.10 -19.61 1.67
C ASN A 82 -40.01 -20.77 2.10
N GLU A 83 -40.36 -20.85 3.37
CA GLU A 83 -41.61 -21.47 3.75
C GLU A 83 -42.35 -20.48 4.64
N MET A 84 -43.52 -20.06 4.15
CA MET A 84 -44.59 -19.52 4.99
C MET A 84 -45.17 -20.62 5.90
N ASP A 85 -44.35 -21.55 6.38
CA ASP A 85 -44.77 -22.53 7.36
C ASP A 85 -44.64 -21.88 8.73
N LYS A 86 -45.82 -21.69 9.33
CA LYS A 86 -46.06 -21.07 10.62
C LYS A 86 -45.44 -21.83 11.81
N ASP A 87 -44.53 -22.76 11.60
CA ASP A 87 -44.06 -23.65 12.66
C ASP A 87 -42.54 -23.57 12.85
N LYS A 88 -42.18 -22.98 14.00
CA LYS A 88 -40.92 -23.16 14.72
C LYS A 88 -39.67 -22.62 14.02
N VAL A 89 -39.64 -21.30 13.90
CA VAL A 89 -38.39 -20.52 13.90
C VAL A 89 -37.69 -20.75 15.24
N ILE A 90 -36.55 -21.46 15.23
CA ILE A 90 -35.73 -21.73 16.42
C ILE A 90 -34.88 -20.50 16.75
N PHE A 91 -35.54 -19.48 17.27
CA PHE A 91 -35.17 -18.62 18.40
C PHE A 91 -36.30 -17.57 18.46
N PHE A 92 -36.87 -17.37 19.65
CA PHE A 92 -38.14 -16.67 19.92
C PHE A 92 -39.37 -17.57 19.83
N ASN A 93 -39.71 -18.20 20.95
CA ASN A 93 -41.12 -18.52 21.20
C ASN A 93 -41.88 -17.19 21.16
N LYS A 94 -42.95 -17.17 20.37
CA LYS A 94 -43.86 -16.03 20.17
C LYS A 94 -44.40 -15.44 21.48
N SER A 95 -44.32 -16.19 22.58
CA SER A 95 -44.70 -15.80 23.94
C SER A 95 -43.72 -14.88 24.67
N ASP A 96 -42.47 -14.73 24.19
CA ASP A 96 -41.44 -13.91 24.86
C ASP A 96 -41.37 -12.47 24.32
N LEU A 97 -42.13 -12.16 23.26
CA LEU A 97 -42.19 -10.82 22.67
C LEU A 97 -43.01 -9.83 23.52
N ASP A 98 -43.96 -10.33 24.31
CA ASP A 98 -44.93 -9.49 25.02
C ASP A 98 -44.53 -9.15 26.47
N GLN A 99 -43.36 -9.59 26.95
CA GLN A 99 -42.93 -9.33 28.33
C GLN A 99 -41.52 -8.72 28.40
N PHE A 100 -41.46 -7.49 28.94
CA PHE A 100 -40.31 -6.66 29.31
C PHE A 100 -39.79 -5.64 28.27
N ASN A 101 -40.42 -4.46 28.26
CA ASN A 101 -40.07 -3.27 27.45
C ASN A 101 -38.60 -2.79 27.58
N VAL A 102 -37.97 -2.92 28.75
CA VAL A 102 -36.56 -2.49 28.93
C VAL A 102 -35.58 -3.54 28.43
N ALA A 103 -35.84 -4.83 28.67
CA ALA A 103 -34.99 -5.92 28.20
C ALA A 103 -35.06 -6.10 26.67
N ASN A 104 -36.21 -5.81 26.05
CA ASN A 104 -36.38 -5.85 24.60
C ASN A 104 -35.58 -4.75 23.88
N SER A 105 -35.53 -3.53 24.42
CA SER A 105 -34.71 -2.45 23.82
C SER A 105 -33.21 -2.79 23.80
N ILE A 106 -32.66 -3.30 24.90
CA ILE A 106 -31.23 -3.68 25.00
C ILE A 106 -30.91 -4.86 24.08
N LYS A 107 -31.81 -5.85 24.00
CA LYS A 107 -31.66 -6.99 23.08
C LYS A 107 -31.71 -6.54 21.62
N LYS A 108 -32.68 -5.71 21.26
CA LYS A 108 -32.81 -5.12 19.92
C LYS A 108 -31.56 -4.34 19.54
N LYS A 109 -31.07 -3.48 20.43
CA LYS A 109 -29.83 -2.73 20.23
C LYS A 109 -28.63 -3.63 19.94
N ARG A 110 -28.45 -4.71 20.71
CA ARG A 110 -27.36 -5.69 20.47
C ARG A 110 -27.48 -6.39 19.12
N VAL A 111 -28.69 -6.72 18.68
CA VAL A 111 -28.93 -7.30 17.35
C VAL A 111 -28.56 -6.30 16.26
N CYS A 112 -28.99 -5.03 16.38
CA CYS A 112 -28.61 -3.96 15.45
C CYS A 112 -27.09 -3.73 15.41
N ILE A 113 -26.40 -3.79 16.56
CA ILE A 113 -24.93 -3.74 16.62
C ILE A 113 -24.31 -4.93 15.87
N GLY A 114 -24.86 -6.13 16.01
CA GLY A 114 -24.39 -7.31 15.27
C GLY A 114 -24.54 -7.16 13.75
N ILE A 115 -25.68 -6.65 13.29
CA ILE A 115 -25.93 -6.36 11.86
C ILE A 115 -24.96 -5.27 11.36
N ALA A 116 -24.78 -4.19 12.11
CA ALA A 116 -23.85 -3.13 11.75
C ALA A 116 -22.41 -3.65 11.64
N LYS A 117 -21.94 -4.42 12.64
CA LYS A 117 -20.62 -5.08 12.63
C LYS A 117 -20.39 -5.92 11.37
N PHE A 118 -21.42 -6.64 10.92
CA PHE A 118 -21.34 -7.46 9.69
C PHE A 118 -21.02 -6.61 8.45
N TYR A 119 -21.75 -5.52 8.22
CA TYR A 119 -21.51 -4.65 7.05
C TYR A 119 -20.18 -3.88 7.14
N ILE A 120 -19.79 -3.44 8.34
CA ILE A 120 -18.51 -2.77 8.55
C ILE A 120 -17.34 -3.73 8.29
N LYS A 121 -17.47 -5.00 8.65
CA LYS A 121 -16.47 -6.03 8.33
C LYS A 121 -16.32 -6.27 6.84
N ILE A 122 -17.40 -6.20 6.05
CA ILE A 122 -17.32 -6.20 4.57
C ILE A 122 -16.52 -4.99 4.08
N ALA A 123 -16.75 -3.81 4.66
CA ALA A 123 -16.03 -2.59 4.32
C ALA A 123 -14.52 -2.72 4.61
N HIS A 124 -14.12 -3.31 5.74
CA HIS A 124 -12.70 -3.56 6.06
C HIS A 124 -12.03 -4.49 5.04
N ILE A 125 -12.69 -5.57 4.63
CA ILE A 125 -12.15 -6.50 3.63
C ILE A 125 -11.97 -5.77 2.29
N PHE A 126 -12.98 -5.03 1.86
CA PHE A 126 -12.91 -4.23 0.64
C PHE A 126 -11.80 -3.18 0.70
N ALA A 127 -11.70 -2.44 1.81
CA ALA A 127 -10.64 -1.46 2.04
C ALA A 127 -9.25 -2.10 1.97
N SER A 128 -9.06 -3.25 2.63
CA SER A 128 -7.80 -4.00 2.63
C SER A 128 -7.39 -4.42 1.22
N ILE A 129 -8.34 -4.89 0.41
CA ILE A 129 -8.08 -5.29 -0.98
C ILE A 129 -7.70 -4.08 -1.84
N VAL A 130 -8.49 -3.01 -1.80
CA VAL A 130 -8.25 -1.84 -2.67
C VAL A 130 -6.95 -1.13 -2.29
N THR A 131 -6.65 -1.01 -0.99
CA THR A 131 -5.40 -0.39 -0.51
C THR A 131 -4.17 -1.26 -0.79
N THR A 132 -4.32 -2.59 -0.79
CA THR A 132 -3.26 -3.53 -1.21
C THR A 132 -2.93 -3.40 -2.70
N ILE A 133 -3.95 -3.39 -3.56
CA ILE A 133 -3.78 -3.23 -5.02
C ILE A 133 -3.31 -1.80 -5.36
N ASN A 134 -3.78 -0.82 -4.57
CA ASN A 134 -3.52 0.61 -4.70
C ASN A 134 -3.60 1.15 -6.15
N PRO A 135 -4.78 1.04 -6.81
CA PRO A 135 -4.99 1.54 -8.16
C PRO A 135 -4.98 3.08 -8.22
N VAL A 136 -4.22 3.63 -9.19
CA VAL A 136 -4.07 5.06 -9.44
C VAL A 136 -4.25 5.35 -10.93
N TYR A 137 -5.27 6.15 -11.26
CA TYR A 137 -5.47 6.74 -12.57
C TYR A 137 -4.50 7.90 -12.79
N VAL A 138 -3.87 7.93 -13.95
CA VAL A 138 -2.95 8.99 -14.36
C VAL A 138 -3.43 9.54 -15.69
N TYR A 139 -3.59 10.86 -15.75
CA TYR A 139 -4.03 11.58 -16.96
C TYR A 139 -3.34 12.94 -17.05
N LYS A 140 -3.44 13.58 -18.23
CA LYS A 140 -2.98 14.96 -18.42
C LYS A 140 -4.17 15.92 -18.29
N ASP A 141 -4.02 16.97 -17.50
CA ASP A 141 -5.00 18.05 -17.41
C ASP A 141 -4.93 19.00 -18.63
N SER A 142 -5.76 20.04 -18.62
CA SER A 142 -5.81 21.06 -19.67
C SER A 142 -4.48 21.80 -19.88
N ASP A 143 -3.65 21.85 -18.84
CA ASP A 143 -2.36 22.55 -18.84
C ASP A 143 -1.21 21.60 -19.21
N GLY A 144 -1.51 20.32 -19.49
CA GLY A 144 -0.54 19.29 -19.82
C GLY A 144 0.17 18.66 -18.61
N ASN A 145 -0.20 19.04 -17.38
CA ASN A 145 0.37 18.48 -16.16
C ASN A 145 -0.15 17.06 -15.94
N THR A 146 0.72 16.20 -15.39
CA THR A 146 0.35 14.81 -15.09
C THR A 146 -0.33 14.74 -13.73
N ILE A 147 -1.65 14.52 -13.74
CA ILE A 147 -2.46 14.37 -12.54
C ILE A 147 -2.64 12.90 -12.21
N LYS A 148 -2.52 12.58 -10.91
CA LYS A 148 -2.76 11.24 -10.37
C LYS A 148 -4.00 11.29 -9.48
N LYS A 149 -4.95 10.40 -9.74
CA LYS A 149 -6.19 10.23 -8.97
C LYS A 149 -6.36 8.78 -8.56
N LYS A 150 -6.76 8.51 -7.32
CA LYS A 150 -7.03 7.17 -6.81
C LYS A 150 -8.36 6.64 -7.33
N LEU A 151 -8.65 5.36 -7.08
CA LEU A 151 -9.91 4.73 -7.50
C LEU A 151 -11.16 5.52 -7.10
N PHE A 152 -11.17 6.05 -5.88
CA PHE A 152 -12.34 6.72 -5.31
C PHE A 152 -12.52 8.16 -5.80
N GLU A 153 -11.45 8.80 -6.27
CA GLU A 153 -11.50 10.13 -6.89
C GLU A 153 -11.84 10.03 -8.39
N LYS A 154 -12.25 8.85 -8.88
CA LYS A 154 -12.55 8.63 -10.30
C LYS A 154 -13.64 9.57 -10.82
N ALA A 155 -14.59 9.96 -9.97
CA ALA A 155 -15.65 10.90 -10.30
C ALA A 155 -15.12 12.31 -10.60
N GLU A 156 -13.99 12.69 -10.00
CA GLU A 156 -13.35 13.99 -10.23
C GLU A 156 -12.56 14.05 -11.54
N ILE A 157 -12.34 12.90 -12.20
CA ILE A 157 -11.60 12.84 -13.45
C ILE A 157 -12.51 13.36 -14.58
N PRO A 158 -12.11 14.42 -15.30
CA PRO A 158 -12.94 15.00 -16.35
C PRO A 158 -13.38 13.97 -17.40
N PRO A 159 -14.60 14.09 -17.93
CA PRO A 159 -15.06 13.24 -19.02
C PRO A 159 -14.14 13.39 -20.25
N ASN A 160 -13.99 12.31 -21.02
CA ASN A 160 -13.24 12.27 -22.29
C ASN A 160 -11.71 12.47 -22.23
N VAL A 161 -11.09 12.49 -21.06
CA VAL A 161 -9.62 12.47 -20.98
C VAL A 161 -9.08 11.04 -21.10
N GLN A 162 -8.02 10.83 -21.87
CA GLN A 162 -7.31 9.54 -21.93
C GLN A 162 -6.61 9.26 -20.60
N ARG A 163 -6.96 8.14 -19.97
CA ARG A 163 -6.46 7.75 -18.64
C ARG A 163 -5.60 6.50 -18.77
N LYS A 164 -4.50 6.44 -18.02
CA LYS A 164 -3.72 5.22 -17.78
C LYS A 164 -3.96 4.75 -16.35
N LEU A 165 -4.22 3.47 -16.16
CA LEU A 165 -4.34 2.87 -14.83
C LEU A 165 -2.99 2.28 -14.42
N TYR A 166 -2.46 2.76 -13.32
CA TYR A 166 -1.26 2.22 -12.68
C TYR A 166 -1.66 1.56 -11.36
N LYS A 167 -0.89 0.54 -10.96
CA LYS A 167 -1.00 -0.10 -9.66
C LYS A 167 0.25 0.31 -8.89
N LEU A 168 0.08 0.86 -7.69
CA LEU A 168 1.17 1.43 -6.89
C LEU A 168 1.21 0.79 -5.50
N GLY A 169 0.93 -0.50 -5.41
CA GLY A 169 1.04 -1.27 -4.17
C GLY A 169 2.50 -1.47 -3.76
N ILE A 170 2.71 -2.16 -2.64
CA ILE A 170 4.04 -2.55 -2.15
C ILE A 170 4.86 -3.16 -3.29
N CYS A 171 4.31 -4.16 -3.98
CA CYS A 171 5.03 -4.91 -5.01
C CYS A 171 5.30 -4.15 -6.28
N ASP A 172 4.34 -3.36 -6.75
CA ASP A 172 4.57 -2.50 -7.90
C ASP A 172 5.72 -1.52 -7.61
N ASN A 173 5.80 -0.97 -6.40
CA ASN A 173 6.89 -0.08 -6.01
C ASN A 173 8.26 -0.80 -6.02
N ARG A 174 8.34 -2.04 -5.52
CA ARG A 174 9.56 -2.86 -5.55
C ARG A 174 9.96 -3.21 -6.98
N ILE A 175 9.02 -3.69 -7.79
CA ILE A 175 9.25 -4.03 -9.20
C ILE A 175 9.71 -2.80 -9.98
N ASN A 176 9.05 -1.66 -9.81
CA ASN A 176 9.40 -0.41 -10.47
C ASN A 176 10.79 0.09 -10.04
N SER A 177 11.17 -0.11 -8.78
CA SER A 177 12.51 0.20 -8.28
C SER A 177 13.58 -0.62 -9.00
N LEU A 178 13.37 -1.92 -9.20
CA LEU A 178 14.29 -2.81 -9.92
C LEU A 178 14.28 -2.61 -11.44
N LYS A 179 13.12 -2.28 -12.02
CA LYS A 179 12.94 -2.11 -13.48
C LYS A 179 13.48 -0.77 -13.99
N ARG A 180 13.65 0.23 -13.12
CA ARG A 180 13.99 1.60 -13.54
C ARG A 180 15.22 1.63 -14.47
N GLY A 181 15.13 2.46 -15.52
CA GLY A 181 16.20 2.64 -16.49
C GLY A 181 16.31 1.55 -17.57
N GLN A 182 15.43 0.55 -17.56
CA GLN A 182 15.30 -0.38 -18.68
C GLN A 182 14.63 0.32 -19.88
N ASP A 183 15.43 0.67 -20.88
CA ASP A 183 14.92 0.88 -22.24
C ASP A 183 14.52 -0.48 -22.81
N LEU A 184 13.21 -0.68 -22.97
CA LEU A 184 12.64 -1.88 -23.59
C LEU A 184 12.49 -1.72 -25.11
N ASP A 185 12.73 -0.51 -25.63
CA ASP A 185 12.43 -0.13 -27.02
C ASP A 185 13.65 -0.18 -27.96
N THR A 186 14.84 -0.52 -27.46
CA THR A 186 16.06 -0.65 -28.29
C THR A 186 16.60 -2.08 -28.24
N ASP A 187 16.67 -2.75 -29.39
CA ASP A 187 17.02 -4.16 -29.50
C ASP A 187 18.48 -4.51 -29.14
N GLU A 188 19.37 -3.52 -29.04
CA GLU A 188 20.82 -3.75 -29.03
C GLU A 188 21.50 -3.54 -27.66
N VAL A 189 21.08 -2.53 -26.88
CA VAL A 189 21.67 -2.22 -25.56
C VAL A 189 20.58 -2.09 -24.51
N LYS A 190 20.61 -2.96 -23.51
CA LYS A 190 19.73 -2.84 -22.33
C LYS A 190 20.52 -2.20 -21.19
N ASN A 191 20.17 -0.95 -20.87
CA ASN A 191 20.65 -0.27 -19.66
C ASN A 191 19.85 -0.76 -18.46
N ILE A 192 20.51 -1.08 -17.34
CA ILE A 192 19.84 -1.42 -16.08
C ILE A 192 20.38 -0.51 -14.98
N HIS A 193 19.48 0.29 -14.39
CA HIS A 193 19.81 1.24 -13.33
C HIS A 193 18.69 1.33 -12.27
N PRO A 194 18.60 0.33 -11.38
CA PRO A 194 17.62 0.27 -10.30
C PRO A 194 17.73 1.45 -9.34
N LYS A 195 16.61 1.82 -8.71
CA LYS A 195 16.55 2.91 -7.71
C LYS A 195 16.35 2.37 -6.29
N VAL A 196 17.28 1.54 -5.83
CA VAL A 196 17.17 0.83 -4.55
C VAL A 196 17.53 1.70 -3.35
N CYS A 197 18.64 2.45 -3.44
CA CYS A 197 19.26 3.09 -2.27
C CYS A 197 18.35 3.99 -1.44
N ASN A 198 17.42 4.71 -2.07
CA ASN A 198 16.58 5.70 -1.38
C ASN A 198 15.09 5.31 -1.37
N MET A 199 14.74 4.05 -1.64
CA MET A 199 13.33 3.67 -1.81
C MET A 199 12.52 3.72 -0.49
N ASN A 200 13.18 3.39 0.62
CA ASN A 200 12.57 3.30 1.95
C ASN A 200 12.80 4.58 2.78
N ILE A 201 13.33 5.64 2.17
CA ILE A 201 13.51 6.93 2.82
C ILE A 201 12.25 7.78 2.60
N GLY A 202 11.74 8.35 3.68
CA GLY A 202 10.59 9.26 3.72
C GLY A 202 10.92 10.64 3.14
N ALA A 203 9.89 11.48 3.02
CA ALA A 203 10.07 12.87 2.58
C ALA A 203 10.80 13.72 3.64
N ASP A 204 10.74 13.30 4.89
CA ASP A 204 11.45 13.84 6.04
C ASP A 204 12.94 13.40 6.12
N GLY A 205 13.37 12.50 5.23
CA GLY A 205 14.73 11.96 5.23
C GLY A 205 14.93 10.77 6.18
N GLU A 206 13.90 10.37 6.93
CA GLU A 206 13.96 9.25 7.86
C GLU A 206 13.60 7.92 7.17
N THR A 207 14.04 6.81 7.77
CA THR A 207 13.64 5.48 7.29
C THR A 207 12.17 5.24 7.60
N LYS A 208 11.38 4.95 6.58
CA LYS A 208 9.98 4.55 6.69
C LYS A 208 9.82 3.29 7.56
N ASN A 209 8.64 3.14 8.13
CA ASN A 209 8.21 1.88 8.76
C ASN A 209 7.12 1.22 7.91
N LEU A 210 6.73 -0.01 8.26
CA LEU A 210 5.70 -0.75 7.52
C LEU A 210 4.35 -0.02 7.47
N ASN A 211 4.02 0.85 8.43
CA ASN A 211 2.78 1.62 8.41
C ASN A 211 2.70 2.63 7.25
N ASP A 212 3.86 3.02 6.73
CA ASP A 212 3.95 3.93 5.58
C ASP A 212 3.69 3.21 4.24
N GLU A 213 3.62 1.87 4.27
CA GLU A 213 3.37 1.04 3.09
C GLU A 213 1.87 0.86 2.81
N PRO A 214 1.43 0.95 1.54
CA PRO A 214 0.02 0.77 1.18
C PRO A 214 -0.55 -0.59 1.59
N GLY A 215 -1.68 -0.57 2.32
CA GLY A 215 -2.44 -1.74 2.73
C GLY A 215 -1.98 -2.42 4.02
N ILE A 216 -0.85 -2.02 4.62
CA ILE A 216 -0.43 -2.53 5.94
C ILE A 216 -1.36 -2.09 7.08
N PRO A 217 -1.78 -0.81 7.17
CA PRO A 217 -2.73 -0.39 8.20
C PRO A 217 -4.04 -1.17 8.12
N GLU A 218 -4.56 -1.41 6.92
CA GLU A 218 -5.81 -2.13 6.71
C GLU A 218 -5.66 -3.64 6.95
N LEU A 219 -4.50 -4.22 6.64
CA LEU A 219 -4.18 -5.61 6.97
C LEU A 219 -4.27 -5.87 8.48
N MET A 220 -3.87 -4.90 9.32
CA MET A 220 -3.94 -4.99 10.78
C MET A 220 -5.38 -5.27 11.26
N GLU A 221 -6.36 -4.59 10.67
CA GLU A 221 -7.78 -4.73 11.03
C GLU A 221 -8.32 -6.14 10.78
N LEU A 222 -7.78 -6.86 9.80
CA LEU A 222 -8.19 -8.24 9.51
C LEU A 222 -7.78 -9.24 10.60
N TYR A 223 -7.01 -8.80 11.61
CA TYR A 223 -6.71 -9.59 12.80
C TYR A 223 -7.65 -9.31 13.98
N TYR A 224 -8.44 -8.24 13.97
CA TYR A 224 -9.36 -7.98 15.07
C TYR A 224 -10.64 -8.79 14.91
N ASP A 225 -10.77 -9.83 15.73
CA ASP A 225 -11.92 -10.74 15.74
C ASP A 225 -12.61 -10.82 17.11
N LYS A 226 -12.06 -10.19 18.15
CA LYS A 226 -12.70 -10.08 19.47
C LYS A 226 -13.52 -8.80 19.57
N TYR A 227 -14.82 -8.95 19.83
CA TYR A 227 -15.78 -7.86 19.78
C TYR A 227 -16.65 -7.79 21.05
N ASP A 228 -16.84 -6.59 21.58
CA ASP A 228 -17.76 -6.31 22.68
C ASP A 228 -19.08 -5.73 22.14
N TYR A 229 -20.15 -6.52 22.23
CA TYR A 229 -21.50 -6.12 21.81
C TYR A 229 -22.18 -5.14 22.77
N THR A 230 -21.61 -4.91 23.95
CA THR A 230 -22.12 -3.93 24.91
C THR A 230 -21.62 -2.54 24.54
N SER A 231 -20.31 -2.41 24.30
CA SER A 231 -19.71 -1.13 23.90
C SER A 231 -19.81 -0.87 22.40
N GLY A 232 -20.03 -1.90 21.58
CA GLY A 232 -20.01 -1.81 20.11
C GLY A 232 -18.62 -1.70 19.52
N ASN A 233 -17.60 -2.26 20.21
CA ASN A 233 -16.20 -2.03 19.87
C ASN A 233 -15.44 -3.32 19.58
N PHE A 234 -14.50 -3.26 18.64
CA PHE A 234 -13.44 -4.27 18.59
C PHE A 234 -12.52 -4.08 19.79
N ILE A 235 -12.31 -5.13 20.58
CA ILE A 235 -11.51 -5.08 21.82
C ILE A 235 -10.17 -5.82 21.69
N GLY A 236 -9.90 -6.41 20.52
CA GLY A 236 -8.61 -7.00 20.19
C GLY A 236 -8.74 -8.28 19.38
N MET A 237 -7.82 -9.22 19.65
CA MET A 237 -7.75 -10.52 19.00
C MET A 237 -8.17 -11.64 19.96
N THR A 238 -8.73 -12.71 19.44
CA THR A 238 -8.82 -14.01 20.11
C THR A 238 -7.42 -14.63 20.25
N ASP A 239 -7.24 -15.59 21.14
CA ASP A 239 -5.94 -16.25 21.34
C ASP A 239 -5.43 -16.93 20.06
N GLU A 240 -6.34 -17.52 19.28
CA GLU A 240 -6.03 -18.12 17.98
C GLU A 240 -5.48 -17.07 17.00
N THR A 241 -6.21 -15.97 16.83
CA THR A 241 -5.78 -14.91 15.91
C THR A 241 -4.54 -14.17 16.40
N GLN A 242 -4.37 -13.99 17.72
CA GLN A 242 -3.17 -13.42 18.32
C GLN A 242 -1.94 -14.27 18.02
N ASN A 243 -2.07 -15.60 18.11
CA ASN A 243 -0.99 -16.52 17.76
C ASN A 243 -0.62 -16.43 16.28
N GLN A 244 -1.63 -16.34 15.39
CA GLN A 244 -1.38 -16.15 13.96
C GLN A 244 -0.73 -14.79 13.68
N PHE A 245 -1.22 -13.73 14.31
CA PHE A 245 -0.65 -12.39 14.20
C PHE A 245 0.81 -12.36 14.62
N ASN A 246 1.17 -12.96 15.76
CA ASN A 246 2.55 -12.99 16.24
C ASN A 246 3.48 -13.74 15.27
N LYS A 247 3.01 -14.82 14.65
CA LYS A 247 3.76 -15.56 13.61
C LYS A 247 3.98 -14.70 12.38
N ASP A 248 2.94 -14.03 11.89
CA ASP A 248 3.06 -13.17 10.72
C ASP A 248 3.91 -11.93 11.03
N LEU A 249 3.74 -11.30 12.19
CA LEU A 249 4.58 -10.20 12.67
C LEU A 249 6.07 -10.57 12.68
N GLN A 250 6.41 -11.76 13.18
CA GLN A 250 7.78 -12.27 13.15
C GLN A 250 8.31 -12.43 11.72
N ARG A 251 7.50 -12.99 10.82
CA ARG A 251 7.88 -13.16 9.41
C ARG A 251 8.06 -11.83 8.69
N PHE A 252 7.16 -10.87 8.93
CA PHE A 252 7.28 -9.50 8.42
C PHE A 252 8.55 -8.85 8.94
N TYR A 253 8.85 -8.96 10.24
CA TYR A 253 10.07 -8.42 10.82
C TYR A 253 11.30 -8.99 10.12
N GLN A 254 11.41 -10.32 10.02
CA GLN A 254 12.57 -10.97 9.42
C GLN A 254 12.78 -10.56 7.95
N ILE A 255 11.71 -10.54 7.16
CA ILE A 255 11.79 -10.26 5.73
C ILE A 255 12.05 -8.78 5.45
N PHE A 256 11.33 -7.86 6.10
CA PHE A 256 11.42 -6.43 5.80
C PHE A 256 12.60 -5.72 6.46
N THR A 257 13.18 -6.30 7.53
CA THR A 257 14.40 -5.76 8.17
C THR A 257 15.65 -6.49 7.67
N GLY A 258 15.54 -7.77 7.36
CA GLY A 258 16.67 -8.67 7.12
C GLY A 258 17.35 -9.19 8.39
N ASN A 259 16.77 -8.98 9.57
CA ASN A 259 17.29 -9.47 10.86
C ASN A 259 16.60 -10.77 11.29
N ASP A 260 17.36 -11.74 11.78
CA ASP A 260 16.82 -13.06 12.14
C ASP A 260 15.99 -13.06 13.44
N SER A 261 16.37 -12.24 14.42
CA SER A 261 15.76 -12.21 15.76
C SER A 261 14.94 -10.94 15.98
N MET A 262 13.63 -11.11 16.19
CA MET A 262 12.71 -10.01 16.51
C MET A 262 12.83 -9.59 17.98
N PRO A 263 13.15 -8.32 18.29
CA PRO A 263 13.24 -7.85 19.67
C PRO A 263 11.85 -7.68 20.30
N ALA A 264 11.79 -7.78 21.63
CA ALA A 264 10.53 -7.71 22.38
C ALA A 264 9.79 -6.37 22.25
N THR A 265 10.46 -5.32 21.79
CA THR A 265 9.89 -3.99 21.53
C THR A 265 8.94 -3.95 20.34
N ILE A 266 9.02 -4.91 19.41
CA ILE A 266 8.13 -5.00 18.24
C ILE A 266 6.83 -5.71 18.64
N LYS A 267 5.72 -4.96 18.66
CA LYS A 267 4.39 -5.47 19.04
C LYS A 267 3.36 -5.37 17.93
N LYS A 268 3.58 -4.51 16.93
CA LYS A 268 2.69 -4.30 15.78
C LYS A 268 3.49 -4.02 14.52
N PHE A 269 2.85 -4.12 13.36
CA PHE A 269 3.51 -3.88 12.07
C PHE A 269 4.16 -2.49 12.01
N SER A 270 3.52 -1.46 12.57
CA SER A 270 4.06 -0.09 12.58
C SER A 270 5.35 0.09 13.39
N ASP A 271 5.72 -0.86 14.25
CA ASP A 271 7.00 -0.82 14.97
C ASP A 271 8.17 -1.30 14.09
N ILE A 272 7.88 -1.96 12.96
CA ILE A 272 8.89 -2.51 12.05
C ILE A 272 9.38 -1.42 11.10
N LYS A 273 10.58 -0.93 11.35
CA LYS A 273 11.30 -0.05 10.40
C LYS A 273 11.72 -0.86 9.17
N LEU A 274 11.55 -0.28 7.98
CA LEU A 274 11.98 -0.92 6.75
C LEU A 274 13.50 -0.98 6.67
N LYS A 275 14.04 -1.93 5.89
CA LYS A 275 15.47 -2.00 5.63
C LYS A 275 15.98 -0.70 5.00
N ASP A 276 16.97 -0.10 5.65
CA ASP A 276 17.62 1.11 5.17
C ASP A 276 18.72 0.76 4.16
N TYR A 277 18.34 0.71 2.87
CA TYR A 277 19.29 0.50 1.78
C TYR A 277 20.27 1.67 1.63
N HIS A 278 19.94 2.88 2.09
CA HIS A 278 20.79 4.05 1.96
C HIS A 278 22.07 3.89 2.79
N LYS A 279 21.97 3.24 3.96
CA LYS A 279 23.09 2.97 4.85
C LYS A 279 24.00 1.82 4.42
N LEU A 280 23.64 1.05 3.39
CA LEU A 280 24.50 -0.02 2.89
C LEU A 280 25.74 0.57 2.21
N GLU A 281 26.91 -0.05 2.41
CA GLU A 281 28.14 0.29 1.69
C GLU A 281 27.93 0.27 0.17
N ALA A 282 27.10 -0.66 -0.32
CA ALA A 282 26.73 -0.75 -1.73
C ALA A 282 25.96 0.49 -2.26
N CYS A 283 25.51 1.40 -1.40
CA CYS A 283 24.81 2.64 -1.73
C CYS A 283 25.58 3.92 -1.39
N ASN A 284 26.73 3.80 -0.72
CA ASN A 284 27.54 4.90 -0.23
C ASN A 284 28.92 4.95 -0.90
N GLY A 285 29.53 6.14 -0.89
CA GLY A 285 30.86 6.37 -1.45
C GLY A 285 30.89 6.56 -2.97
N LYS A 286 32.09 6.86 -3.49
CA LYS A 286 32.34 7.11 -4.92
C LYS A 286 32.11 5.86 -5.80
N ASP A 287 32.14 4.67 -5.19
CA ASP A 287 32.01 3.37 -5.85
C ASP A 287 30.73 2.60 -5.51
N ALA A 288 29.70 3.28 -5.00
CA ALA A 288 28.42 2.69 -4.64
C ALA A 288 27.85 1.76 -5.72
N LEU A 289 27.94 0.44 -5.49
CA LEU A 289 27.57 -0.60 -6.46
C LEU A 289 26.15 -0.44 -7.00
N LEU A 290 25.18 -0.19 -6.12
CA LEU A 290 23.76 -0.05 -6.44
C LEU A 290 23.40 1.28 -7.13
N ARG A 291 24.39 2.17 -7.34
CA ARG A 291 24.24 3.42 -8.12
C ARG A 291 24.93 3.37 -9.48
N LYS A 292 25.70 2.31 -9.78
CA LYS A 292 26.38 2.17 -11.06
C LYS A 292 25.35 1.81 -12.15
N ASN A 293 25.54 2.29 -13.38
CA ASN A 293 24.77 1.83 -14.53
C ASN A 293 25.46 0.60 -15.12
N VAL A 294 24.68 -0.41 -15.51
CA VAL A 294 25.21 -1.57 -16.25
C VAL A 294 24.55 -1.69 -17.62
N GLN A 295 25.39 -1.84 -18.63
CA GLN A 295 25.01 -2.12 -20.01
C GLN A 295 25.16 -3.61 -20.33
N LEU A 296 24.13 -4.14 -20.97
CA LEU A 296 24.14 -5.42 -21.67
C LEU A 296 24.37 -5.17 -23.16
N ASN A 297 25.42 -5.77 -23.73
CA ASN A 297 25.59 -5.85 -25.17
C ASN A 297 25.38 -7.30 -25.62
N LYS A 298 24.27 -7.55 -26.35
CA LYS A 298 23.94 -8.91 -26.84
C LYS A 298 24.98 -9.48 -27.82
N ASN A 299 25.78 -8.62 -28.46
CA ASN A 299 26.73 -8.98 -29.51
C ASN A 299 28.18 -9.09 -29.02
N SER A 300 28.42 -8.77 -27.75
CA SER A 300 29.72 -8.94 -27.10
C SER A 300 29.95 -10.43 -26.79
N LYS A 301 31.21 -10.89 -26.88
CA LYS A 301 31.66 -12.14 -26.22
C LYS A 301 31.61 -11.96 -24.70
N GLU A 302 30.42 -11.69 -24.16
CA GLU A 302 30.24 -11.53 -22.72
C GLU A 302 30.51 -12.87 -22.04
N ASP A 303 31.10 -12.80 -20.86
CA ASP A 303 31.30 -13.97 -20.00
C ASP A 303 29.95 -14.68 -19.78
N LYS A 304 29.95 -16.01 -19.97
CA LYS A 304 28.83 -16.91 -19.69
C LYS A 304 28.19 -16.63 -18.32
N LEU A 305 29.00 -16.29 -17.32
CA LEU A 305 28.53 -15.94 -15.97
C LEU A 305 27.74 -14.63 -15.94
N LYS A 306 28.23 -13.58 -16.62
CA LYS A 306 27.55 -12.28 -16.68
C LYS A 306 26.18 -12.43 -17.35
N LYS A 307 26.13 -13.12 -18.50
CA LYS A 307 24.87 -13.43 -19.19
C LYS A 307 23.87 -14.16 -18.29
N LYS A 308 24.33 -15.19 -17.57
CA LYS A 308 23.48 -15.94 -16.63
C LYS A 308 22.91 -15.03 -15.53
N LEU A 309 23.72 -14.15 -14.93
CA LEU A 309 23.23 -13.24 -13.89
C LEU A 309 22.13 -12.30 -14.40
N PHE A 310 22.21 -11.83 -15.65
CA PHE A 310 21.15 -11.04 -16.27
C PHE A 310 19.89 -11.85 -16.57
N GLU A 311 20.04 -13.10 -17.02
CA GLU A 311 18.92 -14.01 -17.21
C GLU A 311 18.20 -14.28 -15.87
N ASP A 312 18.96 -14.57 -14.81
CA ASP A 312 18.45 -14.77 -13.45
C ASP A 312 17.73 -13.52 -12.92
N TYR A 313 18.30 -12.33 -13.15
CA TYR A 313 17.66 -11.05 -12.79
C TYR A 313 16.36 -10.80 -13.55
N ALA A 314 16.35 -11.06 -14.86
CA ALA A 314 15.16 -10.92 -15.70
C ALA A 314 14.06 -11.91 -15.31
N GLU A 315 14.42 -13.17 -15.02
CA GLU A 315 13.47 -14.18 -14.56
C GLU A 315 12.93 -13.83 -13.16
N ASN A 316 13.77 -13.32 -12.24
CA ASN A 316 13.29 -12.81 -10.96
C ASN A 316 12.22 -11.71 -11.13
N LEU A 317 12.47 -10.72 -12.00
CA LEU A 317 11.49 -9.66 -12.29
C LEU A 317 10.19 -10.21 -12.89
N LYS A 318 10.31 -11.14 -13.84
CA LYS A 318 9.15 -11.79 -14.46
C LYS A 318 8.33 -12.55 -13.41
N GLN A 319 8.98 -13.29 -12.51
CA GLN A 319 8.30 -14.00 -11.42
C GLN A 319 7.63 -13.05 -10.43
N MET A 320 8.27 -11.93 -10.08
CA MET A 320 7.64 -10.88 -9.25
C MET A 320 6.37 -10.34 -9.89
N ILE A 321 6.41 -10.02 -11.20
CA ILE A 321 5.25 -9.52 -11.95
C ILE A 321 4.14 -10.57 -12.02
N GLN A 322 4.47 -11.80 -12.41
CA GLN A 322 3.52 -12.91 -12.52
C GLN A 322 2.84 -13.20 -11.18
N THR A 323 3.62 -13.29 -10.11
CA THR A 323 3.07 -13.56 -8.77
C THR A 323 2.21 -12.40 -8.27
N THR A 324 2.61 -11.15 -8.53
CA THR A 324 1.82 -9.97 -8.18
C THR A 324 0.47 -9.98 -8.90
N ASN A 325 0.46 -10.22 -10.22
CA ASN A 325 -0.77 -10.29 -11.01
C ASN A 325 -1.70 -11.42 -10.54
N LYS A 326 -1.15 -12.61 -10.27
CA LYS A 326 -1.92 -13.75 -9.76
C LYS A 326 -2.60 -13.43 -8.42
N ASN A 327 -1.87 -12.88 -7.46
CA ASN A 327 -2.48 -12.51 -6.17
C ASN A 327 -3.54 -11.41 -6.32
N GLN A 328 -3.35 -10.47 -7.25
CA GLN A 328 -4.38 -9.45 -7.53
C GLN A 328 -5.66 -10.08 -8.11
N GLU A 329 -5.55 -11.05 -9.00
CA GLU A 329 -6.70 -11.82 -9.50
C GLU A 329 -7.41 -12.58 -8.36
N GLU A 330 -6.65 -13.19 -7.45
CA GLU A 330 -7.20 -13.84 -6.26
C GLU A 330 -7.95 -12.85 -5.34
N LEU A 331 -7.40 -11.65 -5.13
CA LEU A 331 -8.07 -10.59 -4.37
C LEU A 331 -9.34 -10.08 -5.07
N LEU A 332 -9.35 -9.96 -6.40
CA LEU A 332 -10.58 -9.65 -7.15
C LEU A 332 -11.61 -10.77 -7.03
N GLY A 333 -11.16 -12.02 -6.95
CA GLY A 333 -12.00 -13.18 -6.65
C GLY A 333 -12.65 -13.11 -5.26
N ILE A 334 -12.03 -12.42 -4.29
CA ILE A 334 -12.65 -12.12 -3.00
C ILE A 334 -13.77 -11.08 -3.15
N ILE A 335 -13.55 -10.02 -3.93
CA ILE A 335 -14.59 -9.00 -4.17
C ILE A 335 -15.86 -9.65 -4.75
N ASN A 336 -15.71 -10.63 -5.64
CA ASN A 336 -16.84 -11.39 -6.21
C ASN A 336 -17.55 -12.32 -5.19
N GLN A 337 -16.92 -12.64 -4.06
CA GLN A 337 -17.58 -13.36 -2.94
C GLN A 337 -18.36 -12.40 -2.03
N LEU A 338 -17.92 -11.14 -1.93
CA LEU A 338 -18.58 -10.12 -1.11
C LEU A 338 -19.79 -9.51 -1.81
N PHE A 339 -19.70 -9.34 -3.13
CA PHE A 339 -20.69 -8.59 -3.91
C PHE A 339 -21.22 -9.39 -5.09
N THR A 340 -22.47 -9.13 -5.46
CA THR A 340 -23.10 -9.70 -6.65
C THR A 340 -23.92 -8.65 -7.39
N TYR A 341 -24.25 -8.95 -8.64
CA TYR A 341 -25.12 -8.10 -9.44
C TYR A 341 -26.57 -8.54 -9.34
N VAL A 342 -27.47 -7.57 -9.17
CA VAL A 342 -28.91 -7.76 -9.28
C VAL A 342 -29.49 -6.77 -10.28
N ILE A 343 -30.56 -7.18 -10.96
CA ILE A 343 -31.32 -6.29 -11.83
C ILE A 343 -32.47 -5.75 -10.99
N ASP A 344 -32.52 -4.42 -10.85
CA ASP A 344 -33.65 -3.77 -10.20
C ASP A 344 -34.92 -4.05 -11.02
N PRO A 345 -35.95 -4.68 -10.43
CA PRO A 345 -37.15 -5.05 -11.18
C PRO A 345 -37.94 -3.83 -11.69
N GLN A 346 -37.85 -2.70 -10.98
CA GLN A 346 -38.53 -1.45 -11.31
C GLN A 346 -37.76 -0.64 -12.35
N THR A 347 -36.45 -0.46 -12.15
CA THR A 347 -35.66 0.40 -13.03
C THR A 347 -34.97 -0.35 -14.17
N GLN A 348 -34.98 -1.69 -14.16
CA GLN A 348 -34.21 -2.57 -15.07
C GLN A 348 -32.71 -2.27 -15.10
N LYS A 349 -32.21 -1.50 -14.11
CA LYS A 349 -30.80 -1.13 -14.01
C LYS A 349 -30.05 -2.18 -13.22
N LYS A 350 -28.86 -2.53 -13.70
CA LYS A 350 -27.93 -3.43 -13.01
C LYS A 350 -27.34 -2.70 -11.80
N ARG A 351 -27.53 -3.25 -10.60
CA ARG A 351 -26.99 -2.73 -9.34
C ARG A 351 -26.09 -3.78 -8.69
N ILE A 352 -25.14 -3.33 -7.88
CA ILE A 352 -24.27 -4.20 -7.08
C ILE A 352 -24.81 -4.20 -5.66
N ILE A 353 -24.94 -5.39 -5.06
CA ILE A 353 -25.35 -5.58 -3.67
C ILE A 353 -24.39 -6.53 -2.96
N VAL A 354 -24.42 -6.53 -1.62
CA VAL A 354 -23.76 -7.58 -0.82
C VAL A 354 -24.34 -8.92 -1.22
N HIS A 355 -23.48 -9.93 -1.34
CA HIS A 355 -23.88 -11.26 -1.76
C HIS A 355 -24.93 -11.84 -0.79
N PRO A 356 -26.17 -12.16 -1.23
CA PRO A 356 -27.26 -12.52 -0.31
C PRO A 356 -27.00 -13.75 0.57
N HIS A 357 -26.12 -14.65 0.12
CA HIS A 357 -25.70 -15.85 0.85
C HIS A 357 -24.49 -15.62 1.77
N LEU A 358 -24.00 -14.39 1.90
CA LEU A 358 -22.88 -14.08 2.77
C LEU A 358 -23.35 -14.08 4.23
N SER A 359 -23.06 -15.15 4.96
CA SER A 359 -23.30 -15.26 6.40
C SER A 359 -22.10 -14.75 7.20
N GLU A 360 -22.23 -14.61 8.52
CA GLU A 360 -21.13 -14.23 9.42
C GLU A 360 -19.99 -15.25 9.39
N ALA A 361 -20.33 -16.55 9.31
CA ALA A 361 -19.34 -17.62 9.17
C ALA A 361 -18.60 -17.53 7.82
N ALA A 362 -19.34 -17.38 6.71
CA ALA A 362 -18.74 -17.21 5.39
C ALA A 362 -17.88 -15.94 5.31
N LEU A 363 -18.33 -14.83 5.92
CA LEU A 363 -17.58 -13.59 6.00
C LEU A 363 -16.27 -13.77 6.78
N GLN A 364 -16.28 -14.54 7.87
CA GLN A 364 -15.07 -14.85 8.62
C GLN A 364 -14.08 -15.66 7.78
N GLU A 365 -14.54 -16.65 7.01
CA GLU A 365 -13.68 -17.39 6.07
C GLU A 365 -13.06 -16.46 5.02
N VAL A 366 -13.86 -15.51 4.50
CA VAL A 366 -13.38 -14.50 3.56
C VAL A 366 -12.31 -13.61 4.20
N VAL A 367 -12.46 -13.19 5.47
CA VAL A 367 -11.42 -12.46 6.20
C VAL A 367 -10.12 -13.26 6.28
N VAL A 368 -10.20 -14.52 6.73
CA VAL A 368 -9.02 -15.38 6.88
C VAL A 368 -8.31 -15.57 5.54
N LYS A 369 -9.07 -15.81 4.48
CA LYS A 369 -8.54 -16.00 3.11
C LYS A 369 -7.89 -14.71 2.59
N THR A 370 -8.55 -13.57 2.76
CA THR A 370 -8.03 -12.26 2.34
C THR A 370 -6.71 -11.95 3.03
N ARG A 371 -6.68 -12.07 4.35
CA ARG A 371 -5.47 -11.88 5.16
C ARG A 371 -4.32 -12.75 4.68
N LYS A 372 -4.58 -14.04 4.44
CA LYS A 372 -3.56 -14.99 3.95
C LYS A 372 -3.00 -14.58 2.59
N ILE A 373 -3.85 -14.15 1.65
CA ILE A 373 -3.41 -13.70 0.33
C ILE A 373 -2.53 -12.45 0.45
N ILE A 374 -2.97 -11.44 1.21
CA ILE A 374 -2.23 -10.18 1.40
C ILE A 374 -0.88 -10.42 2.08
N VAL A 375 -0.85 -11.20 3.17
CA VAL A 375 0.39 -11.57 3.88
C VAL A 375 1.37 -12.26 2.94
N ASN A 376 0.90 -13.27 2.19
CA ASN A 376 1.77 -14.01 1.28
C ASN A 376 2.28 -13.12 0.13
N LEU A 377 1.42 -12.25 -0.42
CA LEU A 377 1.79 -11.28 -1.43
C LEU A 377 2.94 -10.41 -0.91
N TYR A 378 2.80 -9.76 0.24
CA TYR A 378 3.80 -8.85 0.79
C TYR A 378 5.12 -9.55 1.15
N LEU A 379 5.07 -10.68 1.85
CA LEU A 379 6.27 -11.41 2.26
C LEU A 379 7.06 -11.95 1.07
N LYS A 380 6.38 -12.57 0.10
CA LYS A 380 7.05 -13.10 -1.09
C LYS A 380 7.69 -11.99 -1.90
N CYS A 381 6.94 -10.91 -2.09
CA CYS A 381 7.36 -9.77 -2.86
C CYS A 381 8.59 -9.05 -2.31
N GLU A 382 8.67 -8.85 -0.99
CA GLU A 382 9.85 -8.27 -0.37
C GLU A 382 11.06 -9.22 -0.44
N ASN A 383 10.83 -10.53 -0.31
CA ASN A 383 11.89 -11.54 -0.48
C ASN A 383 12.44 -11.55 -1.92
N ASP A 384 11.55 -11.61 -2.92
CA ASP A 384 11.93 -11.57 -4.35
C ASP A 384 12.59 -10.23 -4.71
N PHE A 385 12.17 -9.13 -4.07
CA PHE A 385 12.84 -7.83 -4.19
C PHE A 385 14.26 -7.87 -3.65
N ALA A 386 14.45 -8.38 -2.43
CA ALA A 386 15.78 -8.53 -1.83
C ALA A 386 16.68 -9.44 -2.67
N MET A 387 16.14 -10.49 -3.28
CA MET A 387 16.84 -11.34 -4.25
C MET A 387 17.25 -10.56 -5.50
N GLY A 388 16.33 -9.76 -6.06
CA GLY A 388 16.61 -8.88 -7.20
C GLY A 388 17.75 -7.90 -6.90
N VAL A 389 17.75 -7.28 -5.72
CA VAL A 389 18.86 -6.40 -5.28
C VAL A 389 20.19 -7.14 -5.24
N LYS A 390 20.22 -8.37 -4.70
CA LYS A 390 21.43 -9.20 -4.65
C LYS A 390 21.94 -9.60 -6.04
N LEU A 391 21.03 -10.01 -6.94
CA LEU A 391 21.37 -10.34 -8.32
C LEU A 391 21.97 -9.13 -9.05
N TYR A 392 21.37 -7.94 -8.86
CA TYR A 392 21.90 -6.72 -9.44
C TYR A 392 23.28 -6.36 -8.88
N GLN A 393 23.48 -6.49 -7.57
CA GLN A 393 24.80 -6.30 -6.96
C GLN A 393 25.84 -7.23 -7.58
N ALA A 394 25.53 -8.52 -7.75
CA ALA A 394 26.42 -9.49 -8.37
C ALA A 394 26.75 -9.14 -9.84
N ILE A 395 25.79 -8.61 -10.59
CA ILE A 395 26.00 -8.11 -11.96
C ILE A 395 27.02 -6.96 -11.96
N VAL A 396 26.87 -5.98 -11.06
CA VAL A 396 27.77 -4.82 -10.97
C VAL A 396 29.17 -5.26 -10.57
N GLU A 397 29.30 -6.12 -9.56
CA GLU A 397 30.58 -6.67 -9.11
C GLU A 397 31.29 -7.43 -10.23
N LYS A 398 30.55 -8.23 -11.00
CA LYS A 398 31.08 -8.92 -12.16
C LYS A 398 31.58 -7.94 -13.24
N GLN A 399 30.80 -6.91 -13.55
CA GLN A 399 31.20 -5.86 -14.50
C GLN A 399 32.49 -5.14 -14.07
N ILE A 400 32.63 -4.82 -12.78
CA ILE A 400 33.85 -4.19 -12.24
C ILE A 400 35.04 -5.13 -12.40
N LYS A 401 34.87 -6.42 -12.06
CA LYS A 401 35.91 -7.43 -12.22
C LYS A 401 36.38 -7.54 -13.67
N ASP A 402 35.45 -7.62 -14.62
CA ASP A 402 35.78 -7.74 -16.05
C ASP A 402 36.49 -6.49 -16.56
N THR A 403 36.05 -5.31 -16.13
CA THR A 403 36.70 -4.04 -16.50
C THR A 403 38.13 -3.97 -15.94
N THR A 404 38.34 -4.43 -14.70
CA THR A 404 39.66 -4.45 -14.05
C THR A 404 40.62 -5.40 -14.75
N LEU A 405 40.16 -6.61 -15.09
CA LEU A 405 40.97 -7.59 -15.82
C LEU A 405 41.38 -7.09 -17.21
N ASN A 406 40.47 -6.42 -17.93
CA ASN A 406 40.80 -5.83 -19.23
C ASN A 406 41.81 -4.69 -19.10
N GLN A 407 41.73 -3.87 -18.06
CA GLN A 407 42.73 -2.82 -17.79
C GLN A 407 44.10 -3.42 -17.49
N LEU A 408 44.17 -4.52 -16.72
CA LEU A 408 45.43 -5.24 -16.46
C LEU A 408 46.04 -5.78 -17.76
N ASP A 409 45.25 -6.43 -18.62
CA ASP A 409 45.72 -6.95 -19.92
C ASP A 409 46.23 -5.82 -20.84
N VAL A 410 45.59 -4.65 -20.83
CA VAL A 410 46.08 -3.47 -21.57
C VAL A 410 47.42 -2.98 -21.02
N LEU A 411 47.56 -2.87 -19.69
CA LEU A 411 48.79 -2.44 -19.03
C LEU A 411 49.94 -3.43 -19.24
N GLU A 412 49.66 -4.74 -19.21
CA GLU A 412 50.64 -5.79 -19.52
C GLU A 412 51.15 -5.66 -20.96
N LYS A 413 50.23 -5.48 -21.93
CA LYS A 413 50.60 -5.23 -23.34
C LYS A 413 51.39 -3.94 -23.54
N GLU A 414 51.10 -2.90 -22.80
CA GLU A 414 51.89 -1.66 -22.83
C GLU A 414 53.27 -1.88 -22.23
N THR A 415 53.37 -2.63 -21.14
CA THR A 415 54.65 -3.00 -20.52
C THR A 415 55.50 -3.84 -21.48
N GLU A 416 54.92 -4.83 -22.16
CA GLU A 416 55.60 -5.63 -23.18
C GLU A 416 56.10 -4.77 -24.35
N LYS A 417 55.30 -3.78 -24.78
CA LYS A 417 55.75 -2.82 -25.82
C LYS A 417 56.92 -1.97 -25.34
N LEU A 418 56.94 -1.57 -24.08
CA LEU A 418 58.04 -0.78 -23.50
C LEU A 418 59.31 -1.62 -23.28
N VAL A 419 59.18 -2.90 -22.91
CA VAL A 419 60.29 -3.84 -22.74
C VAL A 419 60.90 -4.26 -24.09
N ASN A 420 60.09 -4.32 -25.15
CA ASN A 420 60.56 -4.62 -26.51
C ASN A 420 61.13 -3.40 -27.27
N LEU A 421 61.20 -2.23 -26.64
CA LEU A 421 62.01 -1.12 -27.13
C LEU A 421 63.45 -1.33 -26.63
N GLU A 422 64.32 -1.91 -27.46
CA GLU A 422 65.76 -1.92 -27.18
C GLU A 422 66.27 -0.49 -26.94
N PRO A 423 67.22 -0.27 -26.01
CA PRO A 423 67.82 1.03 -25.81
C PRO A 423 68.45 1.47 -27.12
N LYS A 424 67.92 2.54 -27.73
CA LYS A 424 68.63 3.23 -28.82
C LYS A 424 70.03 3.54 -28.30
N LYS A 425 71.04 2.90 -28.89
CA LYS A 425 72.44 3.29 -28.75
C LYS A 425 72.52 4.79 -28.97
N VAL A 426 72.72 5.54 -27.90
CA VAL A 426 73.23 6.90 -27.99
C VAL A 426 74.62 6.74 -28.59
N VAL A 427 74.76 7.03 -29.88
CA VAL A 427 76.05 7.16 -30.53
C VAL A 427 76.71 8.38 -29.90
N VAL A 428 77.69 8.11 -29.04
CA VAL A 428 78.65 9.08 -28.56
C VAL A 428 79.55 9.41 -29.76
N GLU A 429 79.30 10.54 -30.43
CA GLU A 429 80.34 11.21 -31.20
C GLU A 429 81.09 12.14 -30.22
N ASN A 430 82.34 11.76 -29.95
CA ASN A 430 83.28 12.51 -29.13
C ASN A 430 84.02 13.59 -29.97
N PRO A 431 84.70 14.55 -29.32
CA PRO A 431 84.60 15.98 -29.60
C PRO A 431 85.77 16.55 -30.42
N THR A 432 85.56 17.73 -31.02
CA THR A 432 86.65 18.63 -31.44
C THR A 432 86.95 19.63 -30.30
N PRO A 433 88.23 19.89 -29.98
CA PRO A 433 88.65 20.71 -28.83
C PRO A 433 88.66 22.22 -29.17
N VAL A 434 89.01 23.05 -28.15
CA VAL A 434 89.33 24.50 -28.16
C VAL A 434 88.16 25.36 -27.62
N ILE A 435 88.25 26.24 -26.60
CA ILE A 435 89.31 26.78 -25.73
C ILE A 435 88.64 27.20 -24.41
N VAL A 436 89.36 27.03 -23.29
CA VAL A 436 89.01 27.55 -21.96
C VAL A 436 89.16 29.08 -21.93
N LYS A 437 88.13 29.79 -21.48
CA LYS A 437 88.30 31.06 -20.75
C LYS A 437 87.52 31.00 -19.45
N GLU A 438 88.32 31.05 -18.39
CA GLU A 438 87.98 31.13 -16.99
C GLU A 438 87.65 32.59 -16.64
N VAL A 439 86.50 32.84 -16.02
CA VAL A 439 86.28 33.98 -15.11
C VAL A 439 85.36 33.50 -13.97
N GLU A 440 85.84 33.77 -12.77
CA GLU A 440 85.33 33.47 -11.42
C GLU A 440 83.96 34.12 -11.07
N PRO A 441 83.36 33.71 -9.92
CA PRO A 441 81.95 33.90 -9.59
C PRO A 441 81.67 35.21 -8.83
N GLU A 442 80.44 35.72 -8.96
CA GLU A 442 79.89 36.68 -8.00
C GLU A 442 78.58 36.18 -7.38
N ALA A 443 78.39 36.64 -6.15
CA ALA A 443 77.62 36.05 -5.08
C ALA A 443 76.12 36.30 -5.13
N ILE A 444 75.43 35.47 -4.34
CA ILE A 444 74.08 35.61 -3.82
C ILE A 444 73.93 36.96 -3.08
N PRO A 445 72.72 37.56 -3.08
CA PRO A 445 72.23 38.13 -1.84
C PRO A 445 70.94 37.47 -1.36
N GLU A 446 71.01 37.05 -0.10
CA GLU A 446 69.98 36.57 0.80
C GLU A 446 69.56 37.77 1.68
N GLU A 447 68.27 38.09 1.79
CA GLU A 447 67.58 38.84 2.88
C GLU A 447 66.16 39.23 2.39
N ALA A 448 65.05 39.14 3.12
CA ALA A 448 64.86 39.02 4.56
C ALA A 448 63.54 38.29 4.91
N VAL A 449 63.62 37.44 5.92
CA VAL A 449 62.53 37.02 6.81
C VAL A 449 62.35 38.13 7.86
N GLN A 450 61.11 38.52 8.21
CA GLN A 450 60.65 38.58 9.62
C GLN A 450 59.25 39.20 9.83
N LYS A 451 58.53 38.53 10.77
CA LYS A 451 57.48 39.02 11.69
C LYS A 451 56.09 39.29 11.07
N GLU A 452 54.97 38.90 11.65
CA GLU A 452 54.67 38.66 13.07
C GLU A 452 53.41 37.78 13.21
N ALA A 453 53.45 36.89 14.18
CA ALA A 453 52.29 36.17 14.70
C ALA A 453 51.73 36.96 15.89
N GLU A 454 50.40 37.09 16.02
CA GLU A 454 49.78 37.35 17.32
C GLU A 454 48.58 36.41 17.52
N LYS A 455 48.79 35.43 18.41
CA LYS A 455 47.74 34.81 19.23
C LYS A 455 47.12 35.89 20.13
N LYS A 456 45.84 35.76 20.47
CA LYS A 456 45.39 36.08 21.83
C LYS A 456 44.27 35.17 22.29
N GLU A 457 44.47 34.68 23.51
CA GLU A 457 43.73 33.68 24.24
C GLU A 457 42.45 34.22 24.90
N ILE A 458 41.66 33.24 25.35
CA ILE A 458 40.60 33.27 26.36
C ILE A 458 40.99 34.12 27.59
N PRO A 459 40.00 34.72 28.26
CA PRO A 459 40.06 34.80 29.72
C PRO A 459 38.78 34.27 30.41
N THR A 460 38.99 33.34 31.34
CA THR A 460 38.14 33.08 32.53
C THR A 460 38.37 34.26 33.49
N THR A 461 37.44 34.81 34.28
CA THR A 461 36.78 34.20 35.44
C THR A 461 35.87 35.24 36.14
N GLN A 462 34.79 34.76 36.77
CA GLN A 462 34.16 35.18 38.05
C GLN A 462 32.64 35.43 38.03
N ILE A 463 32.02 34.81 39.04
CA ILE A 463 30.62 34.75 39.44
C ILE A 463 30.21 36.07 40.11
N PRO A 464 28.94 36.49 39.98
CA PRO A 464 28.14 36.64 41.20
C PRO A 464 26.72 36.06 41.08
N ALA A 465 26.14 35.85 42.25
CA ALA A 465 24.94 35.09 42.54
C ALA A 465 23.60 35.76 42.19
N SER A 466 22.57 34.91 42.19
CA SER A 466 21.18 35.21 42.57
C SER A 466 20.32 36.07 41.64
N ILE A 467 19.49 35.41 40.80
CA ILE A 467 18.15 35.91 40.45
C ILE A 467 17.15 34.72 40.43
N ALA A 468 16.01 34.96 41.07
CA ALA A 468 14.89 34.07 41.35
C ALA A 468 14.14 33.55 40.10
N PRO A 469 13.26 32.54 40.24
CA PRO A 469 12.55 31.92 39.12
C PRO A 469 11.49 32.87 38.55
N ILE A 470 11.54 33.09 37.24
CA ILE A 470 10.48 33.79 36.49
C ILE A 470 9.29 32.83 36.38
N LEU A 471 8.19 33.20 37.02
CA LEU A 471 6.88 32.55 36.90
C LEU A 471 6.38 32.61 35.44
N PRO A 472 5.75 31.55 34.91
CA PRO A 472 5.07 31.63 33.62
C PRO A 472 3.88 32.61 33.71
N PRO A 473 3.49 33.25 32.60
CA PRO A 473 2.38 34.18 32.59
C PRO A 473 1.08 33.46 32.97
N VAL A 474 0.36 34.05 33.93
CA VAL A 474 -0.99 33.67 34.30
C VAL A 474 -1.88 33.84 33.06
N VAL A 475 -2.29 32.71 32.48
CA VAL A 475 -3.33 32.68 31.46
C VAL A 475 -4.67 32.84 32.18
N THR A 476 -5.28 34.00 32.03
CA THR A 476 -6.67 34.24 32.44
C THR A 476 -7.60 33.31 31.67
N PRO A 477 -8.60 32.67 32.31
CA PRO A 477 -9.53 31.78 31.63
C PRO A 477 -10.37 32.56 30.62
N ILE A 478 -10.28 32.13 29.36
CA ILE A 478 -11.21 32.53 28.29
C ILE A 478 -12.60 31.99 28.69
N PRO A 479 -13.68 32.80 28.64
CA PRO A 479 -15.01 32.31 28.92
C PRO A 479 -15.41 31.21 27.92
N VAL A 480 -15.80 30.06 28.46
CA VAL A 480 -16.37 28.95 27.72
C VAL A 480 -17.69 29.41 27.10
N VAL A 481 -17.68 29.71 25.82
CA VAL A 481 -18.91 29.81 25.02
C VAL A 481 -19.34 28.37 24.72
N THR A 482 -20.35 27.90 25.44
CA THR A 482 -21.08 26.68 25.11
C THR A 482 -21.68 26.81 23.71
N PRO A 483 -21.37 25.93 22.75
CA PRO A 483 -22.11 25.88 21.50
C PRO A 483 -23.55 25.48 21.80
N ALA A 484 -24.50 26.27 21.30
CA ALA A 484 -25.92 25.94 21.35
C ALA A 484 -26.19 24.58 20.67
N PRO A 485 -27.15 23.79 21.18
CA PRO A 485 -27.52 22.51 20.57
C PRO A 485 -28.02 22.74 19.13
N ILE A 486 -27.39 22.04 18.19
CA ILE A 486 -27.83 21.98 16.80
C ILE A 486 -29.13 21.17 16.80
N VAL A 487 -30.26 21.87 16.70
CA VAL A 487 -31.56 21.28 16.42
C VAL A 487 -31.57 20.84 14.95
N PRO A 488 -31.78 19.55 14.63
CA PRO A 488 -31.93 19.12 13.25
C PRO A 488 -33.18 19.76 12.66
N ALA A 489 -33.03 20.43 11.52
CA ALA A 489 -34.15 20.99 10.77
C ALA A 489 -35.14 19.87 10.36
N PRO A 490 -36.45 20.15 10.28
CA PRO A 490 -37.43 19.16 9.84
C PRO A 490 -37.19 18.79 8.38
N ILE A 491 -37.12 17.49 8.11
CA ILE A 491 -37.09 16.94 6.75
C ILE A 491 -38.45 17.24 6.10
N GLN A 492 -38.47 18.14 5.12
CA GLN A 492 -39.62 18.31 4.24
C GLN A 492 -39.64 17.24 3.12
N PRO A 493 -40.82 16.89 2.59
CA PRO A 493 -41.00 15.75 1.70
C PRO A 493 -40.34 15.94 0.34
N GLN A 494 -39.86 14.84 -0.22
CA GLN A 494 -39.19 14.71 -1.50
C GLN A 494 -39.85 15.49 -2.64
N GLN A 495 -39.05 16.28 -3.36
CA GLN A 495 -39.31 16.63 -4.75
C GLN A 495 -38.05 16.39 -5.60
N ASN A 496 -38.18 15.44 -6.53
CA ASN A 496 -37.43 15.25 -7.77
C ASN A 496 -35.94 15.63 -7.78
N LEU A 497 -35.08 14.67 -7.40
CA LEU A 497 -33.69 14.65 -7.84
C LEU A 497 -33.63 13.99 -9.22
N VAL A 498 -33.37 14.81 -10.24
CA VAL A 498 -32.88 14.37 -11.54
C VAL A 498 -31.40 14.01 -11.37
N GLU A 499 -31.06 12.73 -11.40
CA GLU A 499 -29.67 12.25 -11.45
C GLU A 499 -29.16 12.13 -12.90
N PRO A 500 -27.85 12.36 -13.14
CA PRO A 500 -27.27 12.34 -14.49
C PRO A 500 -27.03 10.90 -15.01
N ASP A 501 -27.11 10.75 -16.33
CA ASP A 501 -26.93 9.50 -17.06
C ASP A 501 -25.53 8.90 -16.84
N ILE A 502 -25.50 7.70 -16.25
CA ILE A 502 -24.33 6.81 -16.26
C ILE A 502 -24.41 5.97 -17.53
N ILE A 503 -23.67 6.37 -18.55
CA ILE A 503 -23.49 5.60 -19.80
C ILE A 503 -22.57 4.39 -19.51
N PRO A 504 -22.94 3.15 -19.88
CA PRO A 504 -22.08 1.99 -19.72
C PRO A 504 -20.93 2.00 -20.74
N ALA A 505 -19.70 1.78 -20.28
CA ALA A 505 -18.54 1.58 -21.15
C ALA A 505 -18.64 0.25 -21.93
N PRO A 506 -18.21 0.20 -23.20
CA PRO A 506 -18.34 -1.00 -24.03
C PRO A 506 -17.29 -2.06 -23.66
N LEU A 507 -17.74 -3.30 -23.73
CA LEU A 507 -16.93 -4.52 -23.63
C LEU A 507 -15.86 -4.54 -24.73
N ALA A 508 -14.59 -4.60 -24.36
CA ALA A 508 -13.50 -4.93 -25.27
C ALA A 508 -13.63 -6.42 -25.66
N LYS A 509 -13.79 -6.68 -26.96
CA LYS A 509 -13.75 -8.02 -27.55
C LYS A 509 -12.32 -8.59 -27.49
N PRO A 510 -12.16 -9.92 -27.36
CA PRO A 510 -10.85 -10.56 -27.45
C PRO A 510 -10.33 -10.49 -28.89
N VAL A 511 -9.08 -10.09 -29.05
CA VAL A 511 -8.33 -10.29 -30.30
C VAL A 511 -7.72 -11.68 -30.23
N ILE A 512 -7.95 -12.44 -31.29
CA ILE A 512 -7.42 -13.80 -31.56
C ILE A 512 -5.90 -13.77 -31.62
#